data_AF-A0AAD5XCI3-F1
#
_entry.id   AF-A0AAD5XCI3-F1
#
_cell.length_a   1.000
_cell.length_b   1.000
_cell.length_c   1.000
_cell.angle_alpha   90.00
_cell.angle_beta   90.00
_cell.angle_gamma   90.00
#
_symmetry.space_group_name_H-M   'P 1'
#
loop_
_entity.id
_entity.type
_entity.pdbx_description
1 polymer ?
#
loop_
_entity_poly.entity_id
_entity_poly.type
_entity_poly.pdbx_seq_one_letter_code
_entity_poly.pdbx_strand_id
1 'polypeptide(L)'
;MPIYLDSTWINFWKELRFPVESSNWLRIGLYGGIHALQLLSAIIVLAGIADQARYGPSSICILYIQDYKQDSQNPGYYLFNANSSACSGIMGLSAASMLLALIIGAASLYYIIRAEFRAVRLIFGMAVIAIVETLISFLMAIVATIGINTTCGQFTGAGFSCSTIFSGGFFEQETSLTYPKTLATINAAVAFSWICCLSWASYAALEVLNWRNSLLHEAMGHIVTLELKTGVLYRGTLLDTEDNMNVQLKNITVTQRDGKTSVLDQ
;
A
#
# COMPACT_ATOMS: atom_id res chain seq x y z
N MET A 1 -33.21 -22.20 6.31
CA MET A 1 -32.19 -23.28 6.27
C MET A 1 -30.82 -22.64 6.02
N PRO A 2 -29.73 -23.02 6.73
CA PRO A 2 -28.40 -22.48 6.45
C PRO A 2 -27.92 -23.00 5.10
N ILE A 3 -27.51 -22.11 4.21
CA ILE A 3 -26.94 -22.46 2.90
C ILE A 3 -25.44 -22.22 2.96
N TYR A 4 -24.65 -23.29 2.86
CA TYR A 4 -23.19 -23.22 2.87
C TYR A 4 -22.65 -23.03 1.44
N LEU A 5 -22.08 -21.85 1.16
CA LEU A 5 -21.45 -21.54 -0.12
C LEU A 5 -19.98 -22.03 -0.12
N ASP A 6 -19.75 -23.31 -0.45
CA ASP A 6 -18.37 -23.83 -0.56
C ASP A 6 -17.79 -23.57 -1.96
N SER A 7 -17.00 -22.49 -2.12
CA SER A 7 -16.27 -22.21 -3.37
C SER A 7 -14.75 -22.45 -3.33
N THR A 8 -14.17 -22.99 -4.41
CA THR A 8 -12.71 -23.24 -4.51
C THR A 8 -11.93 -21.94 -4.62
N TRP A 9 -12.54 -20.91 -5.20
CA TRP A 9 -12.06 -19.52 -5.15
C TRP A 9 -12.29 -18.88 -3.77
N ILE A 10 -13.38 -19.23 -3.07
CA ILE A 10 -13.64 -18.87 -1.67
C ILE A 10 -12.59 -19.50 -0.75
N ASN A 11 -12.04 -20.67 -1.07
CA ASN A 11 -11.07 -21.38 -0.24
C ASN A 11 -9.69 -20.69 -0.23
N PHE A 12 -9.19 -20.18 -1.36
CA PHE A 12 -7.98 -19.34 -1.39
C PHE A 12 -8.14 -18.08 -0.52
N TRP A 13 -9.32 -17.46 -0.55
CA TRP A 13 -9.63 -16.33 0.30
C TRP A 13 -10.05 -16.72 1.72
N LYS A 14 -10.39 -17.97 2.03
CA LYS A 14 -10.71 -18.43 3.41
C LYS A 14 -9.45 -18.45 4.26
N GLU A 15 -8.31 -18.83 3.67
CA GLU A 15 -7.01 -18.84 4.36
C GLU A 15 -6.47 -17.43 4.65
N LEU A 16 -6.90 -16.42 3.89
CA LEU A 16 -6.58 -15.01 4.09
C LEU A 16 -7.66 -14.23 4.87
N ARG A 17 -8.77 -14.87 5.25
CA ARG A 17 -9.90 -14.22 5.95
C ARG A 17 -9.95 -14.63 7.41
N PHE A 18 -10.20 -13.65 8.26
CA PHE A 18 -10.44 -13.89 9.67
C PHE A 18 -11.91 -14.29 9.88
N PRO A 19 -12.21 -15.43 10.53
CA PRO A 19 -13.58 -15.79 10.90
C PRO A 19 -14.18 -14.77 11.89
N VAL A 20 -15.51 -14.72 12.05
CA VAL A 20 -16.21 -13.91 13.08
C VAL A 20 -15.68 -14.22 14.49
N GLU A 21 -15.17 -15.43 14.70
CA GLU A 21 -14.51 -15.89 15.93
C GLU A 21 -13.08 -15.38 16.11
N SER A 22 -12.54 -14.64 15.13
CA SER A 22 -11.25 -13.98 15.30
C SER A 22 -11.37 -12.92 16.38
N SER A 23 -10.60 -13.12 17.45
CA SER A 23 -10.51 -12.16 18.53
C SER A 23 -10.24 -10.76 17.95
N ASN A 24 -10.90 -9.73 18.48
CA ASN A 24 -10.60 -8.33 18.14
C ASN A 24 -9.09 -8.04 18.17
N TRP A 25 -8.32 -8.75 19.01
CA TRP A 25 -6.86 -8.72 19.06
C TRP A 25 -6.16 -9.06 17.75
N LEU A 26 -6.67 -10.02 16.98
CA LEU A 26 -6.10 -10.43 15.71
C LEU A 26 -6.34 -9.36 14.62
N ARG A 27 -7.52 -8.75 14.62
CA ARG A 27 -7.85 -7.62 13.76
C ARG A 27 -7.00 -6.39 14.11
N ILE A 28 -6.86 -6.08 15.40
CA ILE A 28 -5.96 -5.02 15.89
C ILE A 28 -4.53 -5.29 15.45
N GLY A 29 -4.03 -6.51 15.61
CA GLY A 29 -2.68 -6.89 15.21
C GLY A 29 -2.43 -6.72 13.71
N LEU A 30 -3.36 -7.17 12.87
CA LEU A 30 -3.25 -7.04 11.41
C LEU A 30 -3.30 -5.59 10.94
N TYR A 31 -4.38 -4.87 11.27
CA TYR A 31 -4.56 -3.49 10.82
C TYR A 31 -3.51 -2.57 11.44
N GLY A 32 -3.22 -2.75 12.73
CA GLY A 32 -2.16 -2.03 13.43
C GLY A 32 -0.80 -2.29 12.80
N GLY A 33 -0.49 -3.54 12.45
CA GLY A 33 0.76 -3.90 11.76
C GLY A 33 0.90 -3.25 10.39
N ILE A 34 -0.16 -3.26 9.58
CA ILE A 34 -0.16 -2.62 8.25
C ILE A 34 0.04 -1.11 8.37
N HIS A 35 -0.71 -0.44 9.25
CA HIS A 35 -0.59 1.01 9.43
C HIS A 35 0.75 1.43 10.06
N ALA A 36 1.30 0.61 10.97
CA ALA A 36 2.65 0.82 11.47
C ALA A 36 3.70 0.69 10.36
N LEU A 37 3.55 -0.30 9.46
CA LEU A 37 4.44 -0.47 8.32
C LEU A 37 4.37 0.72 7.35
N GLN A 38 3.16 1.20 7.04
CA GLN A 38 2.95 2.41 6.22
C GLN A 38 3.64 3.63 6.85
N LEU A 39 3.44 3.84 8.16
CA LEU A 39 4.01 4.97 8.88
C LEU A 39 5.54 4.90 8.91
N LEU A 40 6.10 3.76 9.33
CA LEU A 40 7.55 3.58 9.46
C LEU A 40 8.25 3.67 8.11
N SER A 41 7.68 3.05 7.07
CA SER A 41 8.26 3.13 5.73
C SER A 41 8.22 4.56 5.20
N ALA A 42 7.11 5.29 5.34
CA ALA A 42 7.04 6.70 4.94
C ALA A 42 8.06 7.59 5.68
N ILE A 43 8.26 7.38 6.98
CA ILE A 43 9.26 8.11 7.78
C ILE A 43 10.67 7.82 7.28
N ILE A 44 11.02 6.54 7.05
CA ILE A 44 12.37 6.15 6.62
C ILE A 44 12.67 6.70 5.22
N VAL A 45 11.70 6.65 4.30
CA VAL A 45 11.83 7.24 2.96
C VAL A 45 12.03 8.74 3.07
N LEU A 46 11.16 9.44 3.80
CA LEU A 46 11.24 10.89 3.98
C LEU A 46 12.60 11.31 4.57
N ALA A 47 13.02 10.69 5.68
CA ALA A 47 14.26 11.03 6.35
C ALA A 47 15.49 10.67 5.49
N GLY A 48 15.49 9.50 4.86
CA GLY A 48 16.60 9.04 4.03
C GLY A 48 16.80 9.89 2.77
N ILE A 49 15.71 10.30 2.12
CA ILE A 49 15.75 11.18 0.93
C ILE A 49 16.00 12.64 1.33
N ALA A 50 15.46 13.12 2.46
CA ALA A 50 15.75 14.45 2.97
C ALA A 50 17.22 14.64 3.30
N ASP A 51 17.90 13.60 3.80
CA ASP A 51 19.35 13.64 3.97
C ASP A 51 20.08 13.88 2.64
N GLN A 52 19.53 13.43 1.51
CA GLN A 52 20.11 13.64 0.18
C GLN A 52 19.85 15.05 -0.38
N ALA A 53 18.77 15.71 0.04
CA ALA A 53 18.33 17.00 -0.50
C ALA A 53 18.91 18.23 0.22
N ARG A 54 19.83 18.06 1.17
CA ARG A 54 20.31 19.12 2.09
C ARG A 54 21.28 20.16 1.51
N TYR A 55 21.57 20.14 0.22
CA TYR A 55 22.49 21.11 -0.39
C TYR A 55 21.72 22.19 -1.15
N GLY A 56 21.81 23.43 -0.67
CA GLY A 56 21.33 24.63 -1.37
C GLY A 56 19.80 24.78 -1.56
N PRO A 57 19.35 25.93 -2.11
CA PRO A 57 17.94 26.23 -2.34
C PRO A 57 17.39 25.43 -3.55
N SER A 58 16.59 24.40 -3.24
CA SER A 58 15.57 23.80 -4.11
C SER A 58 16.00 23.47 -5.56
N SER A 59 16.84 22.45 -5.74
CA SER A 59 16.96 21.66 -7.00
C SER A 59 18.01 20.56 -6.96
N ILE A 60 18.87 20.53 -5.93
CA ILE A 60 19.96 19.56 -5.84
C ILE A 60 19.45 18.26 -5.24
N CYS A 61 19.49 17.19 -6.03
CA CYS A 61 19.11 15.85 -5.63
C CYS A 61 20.21 14.87 -6.04
N ILE A 62 21.06 14.48 -5.10
CA ILE A 62 22.16 13.54 -5.36
C ILE A 62 21.67 12.13 -5.70
N LEU A 63 20.40 11.83 -5.43
CA LEU A 63 19.75 10.61 -5.92
C LEU A 63 19.53 10.64 -7.44
N TYR A 64 19.64 11.78 -8.12
CA TYR A 64 19.48 11.84 -9.57
C TYR A 64 20.54 12.74 -10.20
N ILE A 65 21.72 12.15 -10.46
CA ILE A 65 22.80 12.81 -11.19
C ILE A 65 22.65 12.50 -12.68
N GLN A 66 22.47 13.53 -13.49
CA GLN A 66 22.20 13.41 -14.93
C GLN A 66 23.48 13.16 -15.73
N ASP A 67 24.51 13.96 -15.45
CA ASP A 67 25.75 13.98 -16.20
C ASP A 67 26.91 14.45 -15.32
N TYR A 68 28.13 14.25 -15.82
CA TYR A 68 29.36 14.73 -15.19
C TYR A 68 30.32 15.31 -16.24
N LYS A 69 31.17 16.24 -15.81
CA LYS A 69 32.26 16.81 -16.61
C LYS A 69 33.53 16.95 -15.77
N GLN A 70 34.68 16.73 -16.39
CA GLN A 70 35.96 17.02 -15.75
C GLN A 70 36.19 18.54 -15.70
N ASP A 71 36.70 19.05 -14.59
CA ASP A 71 37.05 20.46 -14.47
C ASP A 71 38.21 20.81 -15.41
N SER A 72 37.99 21.76 -16.30
CA SER A 72 39.00 22.28 -17.22
C SER A 72 40.16 22.99 -16.52
N GLN A 73 39.94 23.55 -15.33
CA GLN A 73 40.96 24.30 -14.59
C GLN A 73 41.77 23.41 -13.64
N ASN A 74 41.17 22.32 -13.15
CA ASN A 74 41.79 21.42 -12.19
C ASN A 74 41.69 19.96 -12.66
N PRO A 75 42.67 19.46 -13.44
CA PRO A 75 42.65 18.09 -13.94
C PRO A 75 42.66 17.10 -12.76
N GLY A 76 41.57 16.36 -12.63
CA GLY A 76 41.36 15.39 -11.54
C GLY A 76 40.09 15.63 -10.73
N TYR A 77 39.47 16.81 -10.89
CA TYR A 77 38.17 17.13 -10.29
C TYR A 77 37.05 16.87 -11.29
N TYR A 78 35.93 16.31 -10.80
CA TYR A 78 34.73 16.04 -11.58
C TYR A 78 33.55 16.81 -11.01
N LEU A 79 32.85 17.54 -11.87
CA LEU A 79 31.61 18.24 -11.55
C LEU A 79 30.44 17.37 -11.97
N PHE A 80 29.55 17.08 -11.02
CA PHE A 80 28.33 16.31 -11.24
C PHE A 80 27.12 17.24 -11.25
N ASN A 81 26.26 17.07 -12.25
CA ASN A 81 25.01 17.81 -12.36
C ASN A 81 23.87 17.04 -11.69
N ALA A 82 23.38 17.57 -10.57
CA ALA A 82 22.34 16.96 -9.75
C ALA A 82 21.02 17.77 -9.76
N ASN A 83 20.76 18.53 -10.84
CA ASN A 83 19.54 19.33 -10.98
C ASN A 83 18.32 18.45 -11.27
N SER A 84 17.54 18.12 -10.24
CA SER A 84 16.35 17.28 -10.35
C SER A 84 15.34 17.53 -9.23
N SER A 85 14.05 17.57 -9.58
CA SER A 85 12.93 17.67 -8.63
C SER A 85 12.52 16.32 -8.03
N ALA A 86 13.22 15.22 -8.36
CA ALA A 86 12.87 13.87 -7.92
C ALA A 86 12.83 13.75 -6.39
N CYS A 87 13.86 14.25 -5.69
CA CYS A 87 13.92 14.20 -4.23
C CYS A 87 12.75 14.97 -3.59
N SER A 88 12.43 16.18 -4.07
CA SER A 88 11.29 16.96 -3.56
C SER A 88 9.95 16.27 -3.79
N GLY A 89 9.77 15.61 -4.94
CA GLY A 89 8.57 14.83 -5.24
C GLY A 89 8.42 13.64 -4.29
N ILE A 90 9.50 12.86 -4.09
CA ILE A 90 9.52 11.71 -3.17
C ILE A 90 9.23 12.16 -1.73
N MET A 91 9.88 13.24 -1.26
CA MET A 91 9.65 13.75 0.10
C MET A 91 8.22 14.23 0.31
N GLY A 92 7.66 15.02 -0.63
CA GLY A 92 6.30 15.54 -0.51
C GLY A 92 5.25 14.42 -0.47
N LEU A 93 5.39 13.42 -1.33
CA LEU A 93 4.50 12.28 -1.36
C LEU A 93 4.67 11.36 -0.15
N SER A 94 5.89 11.19 0.35
CA SER A 94 6.14 10.43 1.58
C SER A 94 5.51 11.11 2.80
N ALA A 95 5.56 12.44 2.87
CA ALA A 95 4.88 13.21 3.93
C ALA A 95 3.35 13.10 3.83
N ALA A 96 2.80 13.14 2.61
CA ALA A 96 1.36 12.92 2.38
C ALA A 96 0.93 11.49 2.79
N SER A 97 1.69 10.48 2.38
CA SER A 97 1.48 9.08 2.78
C SER A 97 1.57 8.91 4.29
N MET A 98 2.51 9.58 4.96
CA MET A 98 2.63 9.56 6.42
C MET A 98 1.37 10.11 7.10
N LEU A 99 0.88 11.27 6.64
CA LEU A 99 -0.35 11.88 7.17
C LEU A 99 -1.56 10.97 6.94
N LEU A 100 -1.67 10.40 5.75
CA LEU A 100 -2.79 9.55 5.39
C LEU A 100 -2.80 8.23 6.17
N ALA A 101 -1.63 7.63 6.40
CA ALA A 101 -1.48 6.45 7.25
C ALA A 101 -1.96 6.72 8.69
N LEU A 102 -1.68 7.92 9.24
CA LEU A 102 -2.17 8.32 10.55
C LEU A 102 -3.70 8.50 10.57
N ILE A 103 -4.25 9.19 9.58
CA ILE A 103 -5.70 9.45 9.49
C ILE A 103 -6.47 8.13 9.34
N ILE A 104 -6.10 7.30 8.36
CA ILE A 104 -6.77 6.02 8.10
C ILE A 104 -6.53 5.05 9.26
N GLY A 105 -5.32 5.00 9.81
CA GLY A 105 -5.01 4.16 10.95
C GLY A 105 -5.84 4.52 12.19
N ALA A 106 -5.98 5.81 12.49
CA ALA A 106 -6.84 6.27 13.59
C ALA A 106 -8.32 5.94 13.35
N ALA A 107 -8.82 6.13 12.12
CA ALA A 107 -10.19 5.77 11.76
C ALA A 107 -10.44 4.26 11.90
N SER A 108 -9.55 3.42 11.36
CA SER A 108 -9.63 1.96 11.49
C SER A 108 -9.61 1.52 12.94
N LEU A 109 -8.71 2.08 13.76
CA LEU A 109 -8.61 1.76 15.18
C LEU A 109 -9.89 2.15 15.95
N TYR A 110 -10.46 3.32 15.66
CA TYR A 110 -11.72 3.77 16.27
C TYR A 110 -12.83 2.75 16.10
N TYR A 111 -13.10 2.30 14.87
CA TYR A 111 -14.18 1.34 14.60
C TYR A 111 -13.90 -0.04 15.20
N ILE A 112 -12.63 -0.48 15.20
CA ILE A 112 -12.24 -1.76 15.80
C ILE A 112 -12.47 -1.75 17.31
N ILE A 113 -12.06 -0.69 18.01
CA ILE A 113 -12.24 -0.56 19.48
C ILE A 113 -13.72 -0.51 19.85
N ARG A 114 -14.52 0.19 19.04
CA ARG A 114 -15.97 0.34 19.28
C ARG A 114 -16.77 -0.92 18.93
N ALA A 115 -16.15 -1.90 18.28
CA ALA A 115 -16.83 -3.07 17.69
C ALA A 115 -18.02 -2.66 16.79
N GLU A 116 -17.93 -1.48 16.16
CA GLU A 116 -18.95 -0.94 15.27
C GLU A 116 -18.64 -1.34 13.82
N PHE A 117 -19.68 -1.74 13.07
CA PHE A 117 -19.53 -1.98 11.64
C PHE A 117 -19.26 -0.66 10.92
N ARG A 118 -18.22 -0.65 10.07
CA ARG A 118 -17.95 0.47 9.18
C ARG A 118 -19.02 0.50 8.09
N ALA A 119 -19.58 1.68 7.81
CA ALA A 119 -20.51 1.86 6.70
C ALA A 119 -19.86 1.43 5.38
N VAL A 120 -20.61 0.79 4.49
CA VAL A 120 -20.13 0.32 3.17
C VAL A 120 -19.41 1.45 2.43
N ARG A 121 -20.04 2.63 2.36
CA ARG A 121 -19.46 3.83 1.72
C ARG A 121 -18.08 4.22 2.27
N LEU A 122 -17.86 4.05 3.57
CA LEU A 122 -16.60 4.37 4.22
C LEU A 122 -15.49 3.37 3.83
N ILE A 123 -15.82 2.07 3.82
CA ILE A 123 -14.88 1.01 3.41
C ILE A 123 -14.45 1.22 1.95
N PHE A 124 -15.40 1.53 1.06
CA PHE A 124 -15.08 1.84 -0.35
C PHE A 124 -14.21 3.08 -0.49
N GLY A 125 -14.52 4.15 0.25
CA GLY A 125 -13.68 5.35 0.26
C GLY A 125 -12.24 5.03 0.66
N MET A 126 -12.04 4.29 1.75
CA MET A 126 -10.70 3.87 2.19
C MET A 126 -10.01 2.97 1.18
N ALA A 127 -10.73 2.03 0.55
CA ALA A 127 -10.18 1.16 -0.49
C ALA A 127 -9.70 1.95 -1.71
N VAL A 128 -10.52 2.89 -2.22
CA VAL A 128 -10.16 3.74 -3.36
C VAL A 128 -8.92 4.58 -3.04
N ILE A 129 -8.88 5.20 -1.87
CA ILE A 129 -7.73 5.99 -1.42
C ILE A 129 -6.48 5.11 -1.37
N ALA A 130 -6.57 3.91 -0.78
CA ALA A 130 -5.44 2.98 -0.70
C ALA A 130 -4.94 2.51 -2.08
N ILE A 131 -5.83 2.30 -3.04
CA ILE A 131 -5.47 1.96 -4.43
C ILE A 131 -4.72 3.11 -5.09
N VAL A 132 -5.21 4.34 -4.94
CA VAL A 132 -4.55 5.55 -5.50
C VAL A 132 -3.15 5.71 -4.89
N GLU A 133 -3.02 5.58 -3.57
CA GLU A 133 -1.73 5.65 -2.88
C GLU A 133 -0.78 4.52 -3.29
N THR A 134 -1.30 3.32 -3.57
CA THR A 134 -0.50 2.22 -4.09
C THR A 134 0.13 2.58 -5.42
N LEU A 135 -0.65 3.16 -6.34
CA LEU A 135 -0.15 3.58 -7.66
C LEU A 135 0.89 4.69 -7.55
N ILE A 136 0.63 5.69 -6.69
CA ILE A 136 1.58 6.79 -6.46
C ILE A 136 2.87 6.25 -5.83
N SER A 137 2.78 5.43 -4.78
CA SER A 137 3.93 4.84 -4.09
C SER A 137 4.76 3.94 -5.01
N PHE A 138 4.10 3.22 -5.92
CA PHE A 138 4.78 2.42 -6.94
C PHE A 138 5.62 3.28 -7.88
N LEU A 139 5.05 4.38 -8.39
CA LEU A 139 5.79 5.32 -9.23
C LEU A 139 6.99 5.90 -8.49
N MET A 140 6.82 6.25 -7.21
CA MET A 140 7.93 6.81 -6.42
C MET A 140 9.03 5.80 -6.13
N ALA A 141 8.68 4.54 -5.87
CA ALA A 141 9.66 3.47 -5.70
C ALA A 141 10.48 3.24 -6.98
N ILE A 142 9.84 3.31 -8.15
CA ILE A 142 10.52 3.25 -9.45
C ILE A 142 11.46 4.45 -9.63
N VAL A 143 10.96 5.68 -9.41
CA VAL A 143 11.78 6.90 -9.56
C VAL A 143 13.00 6.86 -8.63
N ALA A 144 12.82 6.43 -7.38
CA ALA A 144 13.90 6.28 -6.42
C ALA A 144 14.95 5.25 -6.88
N THR A 145 14.48 4.11 -7.42
CA THR A 145 15.33 3.04 -7.95
C THR A 145 16.11 3.49 -9.19
N ILE A 146 15.44 4.14 -10.14
CA ILE A 146 16.08 4.67 -11.36
C ILE A 146 17.12 5.73 -10.97
N GLY A 147 16.78 6.61 -10.03
CA GLY A 147 17.70 7.64 -9.56
C GLY A 147 19.02 7.06 -9.07
N ILE A 148 18.98 6.18 -8.06
CA ILE A 148 20.22 5.63 -7.49
C ILE A 148 21.06 4.86 -8.53
N ASN A 149 20.42 4.12 -9.43
CA ASN A 149 21.11 3.42 -10.51
C ASN A 149 21.76 4.38 -11.50
N THR A 150 21.06 5.46 -11.86
CA THR A 150 21.58 6.50 -12.76
C THR A 150 22.77 7.20 -12.11
N THR A 151 22.63 7.64 -10.86
CA THR A 151 23.71 8.27 -10.09
C THR A 151 24.95 7.38 -9.99
N CYS A 152 24.79 6.12 -9.58
CA CYS A 152 25.92 5.19 -9.50
C CYS A 152 26.54 4.90 -10.88
N GLY A 153 25.74 4.90 -11.94
CA GLY A 153 26.22 4.79 -13.33
C GLY A 153 27.13 5.95 -13.72
N GLN A 154 26.75 7.18 -13.37
CA GLN A 154 27.58 8.37 -13.64
C GLN A 154 28.91 8.33 -12.86
N PHE A 155 28.88 7.91 -11.59
CA PHE A 155 30.12 7.73 -10.82
C PHE A 155 31.05 6.67 -11.42
N THR A 156 30.48 5.54 -11.85
CA THR A 156 31.25 4.46 -12.48
C THR A 156 31.84 4.91 -13.82
N GLY A 157 31.08 5.68 -14.61
CA GLY A 157 31.57 6.28 -15.85
C GLY A 157 32.76 7.22 -15.64
N ALA A 158 32.75 7.97 -14.55
CA ALA A 158 33.86 8.83 -14.13
C ALA A 158 35.05 8.06 -13.49
N GLY A 159 34.97 6.73 -13.40
CA GLY A 159 36.04 5.87 -12.87
C GLY A 159 35.99 5.67 -11.35
N PHE A 160 34.88 6.01 -10.69
CA PHE A 160 34.73 5.88 -9.24
C PHE A 160 33.72 4.79 -8.85
N SER A 161 33.98 4.13 -7.73
CA SER A 161 32.99 3.26 -7.09
C SER A 161 31.91 4.10 -6.42
N CYS A 162 30.64 3.74 -6.63
CA CYS A 162 29.50 4.44 -6.03
C CYS A 162 29.59 4.49 -4.49
N SER A 163 29.95 3.37 -3.85
CA SER A 163 30.11 3.29 -2.39
C SER A 163 31.18 4.25 -1.87
N THR A 164 32.32 4.31 -2.57
CA THR A 164 33.46 5.15 -2.19
C THR A 164 33.13 6.63 -2.24
N ILE A 165 32.39 7.08 -3.28
CA ILE A 165 31.96 8.48 -3.40
C ILE A 165 31.01 8.85 -2.28
N PHE A 166 29.99 8.03 -2.03
CA PHE A 166 29.04 8.25 -0.94
C PHE A 166 29.76 8.32 0.42
N SER A 167 30.67 7.37 0.71
CA SER A 167 31.44 7.39 1.96
C SER A 167 32.45 8.53 2.07
N GLY A 168 33.02 8.98 0.95
CA GLY A 168 34.02 10.05 0.90
C GLY A 168 33.40 11.44 1.11
N GLY A 169 32.12 11.58 0.81
CA GLY A 169 31.33 12.79 1.02
C GLY A 169 31.43 13.79 -0.12
N PHE A 170 30.46 14.71 -0.12
CA PHE A 170 30.33 15.75 -1.13
C PHE A 170 30.80 17.10 -0.58
N PHE A 171 31.39 17.92 -1.46
CA PHE A 171 31.77 19.30 -1.18
C PHE A 171 30.70 20.25 -1.73
N GLU A 172 30.42 21.32 -1.00
CA GLU A 172 29.69 22.48 -1.50
C GLU A 172 30.69 23.57 -1.87
N GLN A 173 30.50 24.24 -3.02
CA GLN A 173 31.49 25.13 -3.65
C GLN A 173 32.03 26.25 -2.74
N GLU A 174 31.33 26.58 -1.65
CA GLU A 174 31.71 27.63 -0.69
C GLU A 174 32.25 27.11 0.65
N THR A 175 32.30 25.78 0.89
CA THR A 175 32.78 25.22 2.16
C THR A 175 33.84 24.16 1.96
N SER A 176 34.85 24.15 2.83
CA SER A 176 35.89 23.11 2.87
C SER A 176 35.47 21.86 3.67
N LEU A 177 34.20 21.76 4.06
CA LEU A 177 33.68 20.67 4.88
C LEU A 177 33.07 19.60 3.98
N THR A 178 33.50 18.36 4.14
CA THR A 178 32.88 17.20 3.49
C THR A 178 31.68 16.73 4.28
N TYR A 179 30.60 16.45 3.57
CA TYR A 179 29.40 15.86 4.14
C TYR A 179 29.26 14.42 3.64
N PRO A 180 29.63 13.41 4.44
CA PRO A 180 29.49 12.01 4.05
C PRO A 180 28.01 11.64 3.97
N LYS A 181 27.67 10.85 2.95
CA LYS A 181 26.32 10.34 2.73
C LYS A 181 26.38 8.83 2.62
N THR A 182 25.66 8.11 3.46
CA THR A 182 25.81 6.65 3.49
C THR A 182 24.98 6.00 2.37
N LEU A 183 25.63 5.29 1.45
CA LEU A 183 24.94 4.51 0.41
C LEU A 183 23.92 3.51 1.01
N ALA A 184 24.21 2.98 2.19
CA ALA A 184 23.29 2.12 2.92
C ALA A 184 21.98 2.85 3.33
N THR A 185 22.06 4.12 3.75
CA THR A 185 20.87 4.93 4.08
C THR A 185 20.01 5.15 2.85
N ILE A 186 20.62 5.38 1.69
CA ILE A 186 19.91 5.58 0.42
C ILE A 186 19.26 4.28 -0.05
N ASN A 187 20.00 3.18 -0.05
CA ASN A 187 19.48 1.87 -0.41
C ASN A 187 18.34 1.45 0.53
N ALA A 188 18.44 1.77 1.82
CA ALA A 188 17.34 1.59 2.76
C ALA A 188 16.13 2.44 2.33
N ALA A 189 16.29 3.74 2.07
CA ALA A 189 15.19 4.60 1.63
C ALA A 189 14.51 4.08 0.33
N VAL A 190 15.29 3.59 -0.64
CA VAL A 190 14.75 2.98 -1.87
C VAL A 190 13.98 1.69 -1.54
N ALA A 191 14.53 0.81 -0.72
CA ALA A 191 13.85 -0.42 -0.30
C ALA A 191 12.55 -0.13 0.48
N PHE A 192 12.58 0.86 1.38
CA PHE A 192 11.40 1.27 2.14
C PHE A 192 10.35 1.97 1.28
N SER A 193 10.72 2.55 0.13
CA SER A 193 9.75 3.05 -0.86
C SER A 193 8.92 1.89 -1.45
N TRP A 194 9.56 0.76 -1.75
CA TRP A 194 8.86 -0.46 -2.18
C TRP A 194 8.02 -1.07 -1.06
N ILE A 195 8.52 -1.10 0.18
CA ILE A 195 7.75 -1.57 1.35
C ILE A 195 6.50 -0.70 1.56
N CYS A 196 6.63 0.62 1.41
CA CYS A 196 5.49 1.53 1.48
C CYS A 196 4.42 1.16 0.45
N CYS A 197 4.82 0.98 -0.82
CA CYS A 197 3.93 0.52 -1.89
C CYS A 197 3.23 -0.81 -1.54
N LEU A 198 3.98 -1.82 -1.08
CA LEU A 198 3.42 -3.13 -0.72
C LEU A 198 2.47 -3.04 0.47
N SER A 199 2.75 -2.16 1.43
CA SER A 199 1.89 -1.95 2.60
C SER A 199 0.56 -1.30 2.23
N TRP A 200 0.55 -0.33 1.30
CA TRP A 200 -0.67 0.26 0.75
C TRP A 200 -1.45 -0.74 -0.12
N ALA A 201 -0.76 -1.53 -0.94
CA ALA A 201 -1.39 -2.57 -1.76
C ALA A 201 -2.07 -3.63 -0.87
N SER A 202 -1.40 -4.03 0.21
CA SER A 202 -1.93 -5.00 1.18
C SER A 202 -3.18 -4.45 1.87
N TYR A 203 -3.16 -3.18 2.26
CA TYR A 203 -4.30 -2.50 2.86
C TYR A 203 -5.49 -2.39 1.87
N ALA A 204 -5.21 -1.98 0.63
CA ALA A 204 -6.22 -1.90 -0.42
C ALA A 204 -6.89 -3.26 -0.66
N ALA A 205 -6.10 -4.32 -0.79
CA ALA A 205 -6.62 -5.67 -0.94
C ALA A 205 -7.51 -6.08 0.24
N LEU A 206 -7.09 -5.79 1.47
CA LEU A 206 -7.87 -6.09 2.67
C LEU A 206 -9.22 -5.36 2.68
N GLU A 207 -9.24 -4.05 2.37
CA GLU A 207 -10.49 -3.28 2.35
C GLU A 207 -11.44 -3.72 1.22
N VAL A 208 -10.91 -4.06 0.04
CA VAL A 208 -11.72 -4.61 -1.06
C VAL A 208 -12.36 -5.94 -0.67
N LEU A 209 -11.66 -6.79 0.08
CA LEU A 209 -12.22 -8.04 0.59
C LEU A 209 -13.32 -7.80 1.61
N ASN A 210 -13.14 -6.82 2.50
CA ASN A 210 -14.13 -6.50 3.54
C ASN A 210 -15.38 -5.84 2.98
N TRP A 211 -15.24 -5.01 1.95
CA TRP A 211 -16.36 -4.35 1.25
C TRP A 211 -17.44 -5.35 0.82
N ARG A 212 -17.04 -6.52 0.28
CA ARG A 212 -17.99 -7.56 -0.16
C ARG A 212 -18.88 -8.07 0.97
N ASN A 213 -18.31 -8.29 2.15
CA ASN A 213 -19.06 -8.80 3.30
C ASN A 213 -20.02 -7.73 3.84
N SER A 214 -19.56 -6.48 3.89
CA SER A 214 -20.41 -5.36 4.34
C SER A 214 -21.61 -5.13 3.42
N LEU A 215 -21.45 -5.30 2.09
CA LEU A 215 -22.57 -5.24 1.15
C LEU A 215 -23.62 -6.32 1.43
N LEU A 216 -23.20 -7.55 1.76
CA LEU A 216 -24.13 -8.64 2.04
C LEU A 216 -24.91 -8.40 3.34
N HIS A 217 -24.26 -7.83 4.36
CA HIS A 217 -24.93 -7.38 5.58
C HIS A 217 -25.93 -6.25 5.31
N GLU A 218 -25.63 -5.28 4.44
CA GLU A 218 -26.60 -4.23 4.08
C GLU A 218 -27.80 -4.79 3.30
N ALA A 219 -27.65 -5.93 2.62
CA ALA A 219 -28.74 -6.62 1.93
C ALA A 219 -29.66 -7.41 2.87
N MET A 220 -29.39 -7.48 4.18
CA MET A 220 -30.28 -8.12 5.15
C MET A 220 -31.68 -7.48 5.09
N GLY A 221 -32.71 -8.32 5.18
CA GLY A 221 -34.12 -7.95 5.00
C GLY A 221 -34.59 -7.83 3.55
N HIS A 222 -33.71 -7.89 2.55
CA HIS A 222 -34.07 -7.79 1.14
C HIS A 222 -34.21 -9.17 0.48
N ILE A 223 -34.93 -9.22 -0.65
CA ILE A 223 -35.01 -10.44 -1.47
C ILE A 223 -33.74 -10.55 -2.31
N VAL A 224 -32.99 -11.62 -2.09
CA VAL A 224 -31.75 -11.93 -2.81
C VAL A 224 -31.93 -13.22 -3.61
N THR A 225 -31.15 -13.35 -4.69
CA THR A 225 -31.02 -14.59 -5.46
C THR A 225 -29.60 -15.09 -5.32
N LEU A 226 -29.44 -16.35 -4.91
CA LEU A 226 -28.16 -17.03 -4.74
C LEU A 226 -28.05 -18.17 -5.74
N GLU A 227 -26.94 -18.24 -6.46
CA GLU A 227 -26.61 -19.38 -7.31
C GLU A 227 -25.57 -20.25 -6.61
N LEU A 228 -25.89 -21.53 -6.40
CA LEU A 228 -24.92 -22.50 -5.93
C LEU A 228 -24.02 -22.95 -7.09
N LYS A 229 -22.82 -23.44 -6.78
CA LYS A 229 -21.99 -24.16 -7.77
C LYS A 229 -22.71 -25.33 -8.44
N THR A 230 -23.66 -25.92 -7.72
CA THR A 230 -24.55 -26.95 -8.25
C THR A 230 -25.55 -26.39 -9.26
N GLY A 231 -25.45 -25.12 -9.69
CA GLY A 231 -26.36 -24.46 -10.64
C GLY A 231 -27.81 -24.32 -10.14
N VAL A 232 -28.05 -24.59 -8.86
CA VAL A 232 -29.36 -24.43 -8.22
C VAL A 232 -29.50 -22.99 -7.75
N LEU A 233 -30.62 -22.36 -8.06
CA LEU A 233 -30.93 -20.98 -7.68
C LEU A 233 -31.85 -20.96 -6.46
N TYR A 234 -31.48 -20.19 -5.44
CA TYR A 234 -32.28 -19.95 -4.25
C TYR A 234 -32.68 -18.48 -4.25
N ARG A 235 -33.98 -18.19 -4.31
CA ARG A 235 -34.49 -16.81 -4.23
C ARG A 235 -35.34 -16.65 -2.97
N GLY A 236 -34.97 -15.75 -2.07
CA GLY A 236 -35.68 -15.56 -0.81
C GLY A 236 -35.24 -14.30 -0.07
N THR A 237 -35.88 -14.01 1.06
CA THR A 237 -35.51 -12.87 1.92
C THR A 237 -34.29 -13.23 2.76
N LEU A 238 -33.22 -12.43 2.69
CA LEU A 238 -32.02 -12.59 3.52
C LEU A 238 -32.34 -12.21 4.97
N LEU A 239 -32.24 -13.16 5.90
CA LEU A 239 -32.45 -12.94 7.32
C LEU A 239 -31.15 -12.56 8.03
N ASP A 240 -30.11 -13.34 7.78
CA ASP A 240 -28.82 -13.19 8.44
C ASP A 240 -27.69 -13.65 7.52
N THR A 241 -26.49 -13.17 7.77
CA THR A 241 -25.28 -13.55 7.05
C THR A 241 -24.08 -13.57 7.98
N GLU A 242 -23.23 -14.57 7.82
CA GLU A 242 -21.93 -14.67 8.47
C GLU A 242 -20.81 -14.12 7.55
N ASP A 243 -19.65 -13.77 8.12
CA ASP A 243 -18.49 -13.28 7.34
C ASP A 243 -17.91 -14.29 6.34
N ASN A 244 -18.19 -15.58 6.55
CA ASN A 244 -17.82 -16.65 5.62
C ASN A 244 -18.80 -16.76 4.42
N MET A 245 -19.79 -15.86 4.34
CA MET A 245 -20.89 -15.82 3.37
C MET A 245 -21.88 -16.98 3.51
N ASN A 246 -21.93 -17.66 4.67
CA ASN A 246 -23.09 -18.46 5.04
C ASN A 246 -24.27 -17.51 5.26
N VAL A 247 -25.43 -17.88 4.74
CA VAL A 247 -26.61 -17.05 4.77
C VAL A 247 -27.83 -17.83 5.22
N GLN A 248 -28.71 -17.13 5.91
CA GLN A 248 -30.02 -17.62 6.30
C GLN A 248 -31.09 -16.93 5.46
N LEU A 249 -31.90 -17.69 4.73
CA LEU A 249 -32.97 -17.17 3.88
C LEU A 249 -34.35 -17.61 4.36
N LYS A 250 -35.36 -16.76 4.21
CA LYS A 250 -36.80 -17.04 4.45
C LYS A 250 -37.61 -16.96 3.15
N ASN A 251 -38.75 -17.65 3.10
CA ASN A 251 -39.69 -17.64 1.97
C ASN A 251 -38.98 -17.96 0.63
N ILE A 252 -38.33 -19.11 0.60
CA ILE A 252 -37.37 -19.44 -0.46
C ILE A 252 -38.11 -20.12 -1.63
N THR A 253 -37.89 -19.63 -2.84
CA THR A 253 -38.17 -20.38 -4.07
C THR A 253 -36.87 -20.94 -4.62
N VAL A 254 -36.78 -22.25 -4.73
CA VAL A 254 -35.64 -22.99 -5.28
C VAL A 254 -35.92 -23.32 -6.73
N THR A 255 -35.01 -22.99 -7.64
CA THR A 255 -35.04 -23.42 -9.04
C THR A 255 -33.89 -24.39 -9.28
N GLN A 256 -34.23 -25.62 -9.62
CA GLN A 256 -33.28 -26.68 -9.98
C GLN A 256 -32.66 -26.40 -11.35
N ARG A 257 -31.55 -27.10 -11.67
CA ARG A 257 -30.90 -27.00 -13.00
C ARG A 257 -31.83 -27.35 -14.17
N ASP A 258 -32.82 -28.21 -13.93
CA ASP A 258 -33.81 -28.62 -14.94
C ASP A 258 -34.96 -27.60 -15.10
N GLY A 259 -34.88 -26.46 -14.41
CA GLY A 259 -35.88 -25.39 -14.44
C GLY A 259 -37.08 -25.63 -13.52
N LYS A 260 -37.14 -26.76 -12.80
CA LYS A 260 -38.23 -27.01 -11.86
C LYS A 260 -38.10 -26.13 -10.63
N THR A 261 -39.23 -25.58 -10.20
CA THR A 261 -39.32 -24.71 -9.04
C THR A 261 -39.99 -25.42 -7.87
N SER A 262 -39.43 -25.28 -6.66
CA SER A 262 -40.06 -25.72 -5.40
C SER A 262 -39.96 -24.63 -4.35
N VAL A 263 -40.97 -24.52 -3.48
CA VAL A 263 -40.97 -23.56 -2.37
C VAL A 263 -40.46 -24.26 -1.11
N LEU A 264 -39.56 -23.60 -0.38
CA LEU A 264 -39.11 -24.01 0.95
C LEU A 264 -39.57 -22.94 1.95
N ASP A 265 -40.46 -23.35 2.85
CA ASP A 265 -40.81 -22.56 4.02
C ASP A 265 -39.79 -22.82 5.13
N GLN A 266 -39.38 -21.75 5.83
CA GLN A 266 -38.53 -21.82 7.01
C GLN A 266 -39.36 -21.65 8.27
#